data_AF-A0A9E3DQX0-F1
#
_entry.id   AF-A0A9E3DQX0-F1
#
_cell.length_a   1.000
_cell.length_b   1.000
_cell.length_c   1.000
_cell.angle_alpha   90.00
_cell.angle_beta   90.00
_cell.angle_gamma   90.00
#
_symmetry.space_group_name_H-M   'P 1'
#
loop_
_entity.id
_entity.type
_entity.pdbx_description
1 polymer ?
#
loop_
_entity_poly.entity_id
_entity_poly.type
_entity_poly.pdbx_seq_one_letter_code
_entity_poly.pdbx_strand_id
1 'polypeptide(L)' 'MSEVFLCDVGPRDGLQNEGKALTPEQRAELCVRLADAGLPRVEAVSFVRDDRVP' A
#
# COMPACT_ATOMS: atom_id res chain seq x y z
N MET A 1 2.58 -28.82 5.88
CA MET A 1 3.16 -27.45 5.92
C MET A 1 1.99 -26.49 5.80
N SER A 2 1.82 -25.56 6.74
CA SER A 2 0.80 -24.51 6.61
C SER A 2 1.27 -23.46 5.61
N GLU A 3 0.42 -23.14 4.64
CA GLU A 3 0.68 -22.08 3.66
C GLU A 3 0.58 -20.71 4.35
N VAL A 4 1.57 -19.85 4.13
CA VAL A 4 1.60 -18.48 4.66
C VAL A 4 1.47 -17.52 3.49
N PHE A 5 0.57 -16.54 3.63
CA PHE A 5 0.31 -15.53 2.62
C PHE A 5 0.69 -14.16 3.16
N LEU A 6 1.55 -13.44 2.43
CA LEU A 6 1.97 -12.09 2.78
C LEU A 6 1.20 -11.07 1.93
N CYS A 7 0.46 -10.18 2.60
CA CYS A 7 -0.21 -9.05 1.97
C CYS A 7 0.43 -7.76 2.48
N ASP A 8 1.11 -7.02 1.60
CA ASP A 8 1.69 -5.73 1.97
C ASP A 8 0.59 -4.66 1.95
N VAL A 9 0.43 -3.96 3.07
CA VAL A 9 -0.55 -2.87 3.25
C VAL A 9 0.11 -1.49 3.34
N GLY A 10 1.43 -1.40 3.15
CA GLY A 10 2.20 -0.16 3.22
C GLY A 10 1.68 0.94 2.29
N PRO A 11 1.36 0.66 1.01
CA PRO A 11 0.85 1.69 0.09
C PRO A 11 -0.50 2.31 0.48
N ARG A 12 -1.30 1.60 1.29
CA ARG A 12 -2.60 2.08 1.77
C ARG A 12 -2.53 2.49 3.23
N ASP A 13 -2.39 1.52 4.12
CA ASP A 13 -2.53 1.71 5.56
C ASP A 13 -1.29 2.38 6.15
N GLY A 14 -0.11 2.01 5.64
CA GLY A 14 1.15 2.68 6.00
C GLY A 14 1.10 4.16 5.63
N LEU A 15 0.90 4.47 4.34
CA LEU A 15 0.89 5.86 3.86
C LEU A 15 -0.24 6.72 4.43
N GLN A 16 -1.36 6.14 4.88
CA GLN A 16 -2.43 6.89 5.56
C GLN A 16 -1.96 7.48 6.90
N ASN A 17 -1.07 6.78 7.60
CA ASN A 17 -0.55 7.21 8.90
C ASN A 17 0.71 8.09 8.80
N GLU A 18 1.23 8.32 7.59
CA GLU A 18 2.42 9.12 7.37
C GLU A 18 2.09 10.62 7.27
N GLY A 19 2.82 11.44 8.02
CA GLY A 19 2.63 12.91 7.99
C GLY A 19 3.00 13.56 6.66
N LYS A 20 3.74 12.85 5.79
CA LYS A 20 4.12 13.31 4.46
C LYS A 20 3.30 12.60 3.39
N ALA A 21 2.42 13.35 2.72
CA ALA A 21 1.74 12.88 1.54
C ALA A 21 2.71 12.67 0.37
N LEU A 22 2.67 11.48 -0.24
CA LEU A 22 3.38 11.17 -1.47
C LEU A 22 2.55 11.56 -2.70
N THR A 23 3.24 11.91 -3.78
CA THR A 23 2.60 12.12 -5.10
C THR A 23 1.96 10.82 -5.62
N PRO A 24 0.94 10.89 -6.49
CA PRO A 24 0.39 9.71 -7.15
C PRO A 24 1.46 8.83 -7.81
N GLU A 25 2.46 9.45 -8.46
CA GLU A 25 3.55 8.76 -9.16
C GLU A 25 4.43 7.97 -8.18
N GLN A 26 4.80 8.59 -7.05
CA GLN A 26 5.57 7.91 -6.00
C GLN A 26 4.82 6.75 -5.36
N ARG A 27 3.49 6.88 -5.18
CA ARG A 27 2.65 5.80 -4.65
C ARG A 27 2.56 4.64 -5.64
N ALA A 28 2.42 4.94 -6.93
CA ALA A 28 2.43 3.93 -7.98
C ALA A 28 3.79 3.20 -8.06
N GLU A 29 4.89 3.95 -7.98
CA GLU A 29 6.24 3.37 -7.98
C GLU A 29 6.46 2.43 -6.79
N LEU A 30 5.97 2.78 -5.60
CA LEU A 30 6.01 1.89 -4.44
C LEU A 30 5.31 0.56 -4.72
N CYS A 31 4.08 0.59 -5.26
CA CYS A 31 3.35 -0.62 -5.63
C CYS A 31 4.09 -1.48 -6.66
N VAL A 32 4.68 -0.85 -7.69
CA VAL A 32 5.47 -1.55 -8.71
C VAL A 32 6.67 -2.25 -8.07
N ARG A 33 7.41 -1.55 -7.21
CA ARG A 33 8.59 -2.12 -6.53
C ARG A 33 8.22 -3.28 -5.60
N LEU A 34 7.07 -3.22 -4.94
CA LEU A 34 6.57 -4.32 -4.11
C LEU A 34 6.18 -5.54 -4.96
N ALA A 35 5.57 -5.31 -6.13
CA ALA A 35 5.29 -6.38 -7.09
C ALA A 35 6.59 -7.01 -7.65
N ASP A 36 7.57 -6.18 -8.02
CA ASP A 36 8.88 -6.64 -8.50
C ASP A 36 9.67 -7.41 -7.42
N ALA A 37 9.41 -7.13 -6.14
CA ALA A 37 9.97 -7.89 -5.02
C ALA A 37 9.32 -9.28 -4.82
N GLY A 38 8.32 -9.64 -5.62
CA GLY A 38 7.67 -10.95 -5.60
C GLY A 38 6.59 -11.08 -4.53
N LEU A 39 6.05 -9.97 -4.02
CA LEU A 39 4.93 -10.03 -3.07
C LEU A 39 3.68 -10.58 -3.76
N PRO A 40 2.99 -11.57 -3.15
CA PRO A 40 1.84 -12.20 -3.78
C PRO A 40 0.59 -11.30 -3.75
N ARG A 41 0.57 -10.27 -2.89
CA ARG A 41 -0.49 -9.26 -2.84
C ARG A 41 -0.02 -7.95 -2.22
N VAL A 42 -0.54 -6.87 -2.77
CA VAL A 42 -0.32 -5.49 -2.31
C VAL A 42 -1.67 -4.77 -2.23
N GLU A 43 -1.99 -4.15 -1.10
CA GLU A 43 -3.13 -3.25 -0.95
C GLU A 43 -2.71 -1.85 -1.40
N ALA A 44 -3.00 -1.53 -2.66
CA ALA A 44 -2.45 -0.35 -3.33
C ALA A 44 -3.05 0.99 -2.84
N VAL A 45 -4.35 1.04 -2.56
CA VAL A 45 -5.07 2.29 -2.26
C VAL A 45 -6.44 2.01 -1.64
N SER A 46 -7.03 3.04 -1.04
CA SER A 46 -8.43 3.07 -0.60
C SER A 46 -9.18 4.21 -1.29
N PHE A 47 -10.42 3.98 -1.69
CA PHE A 47 -11.32 4.98 -2.30
C PHE A 47 -12.33 5.55 -1.28
N VAL A 48 -11.88 5.65 -0.04
CA VAL A 48 -12.59 6.31 1.07
C VAL A 48 -12.61 7.82 0.87
N ARG A 49 -13.57 8.47 1.53
CA ARG A 49 -13.58 9.93 1.60
C ARG A 49 -12.37 10.41 2.39
N ASP A 50 -11.79 11.52 1.93
CA ASP A 50 -10.63 12.17 2.55
C ASP A 50 -10.89 12.60 4.00
N ASP A 51 -12.15 12.90 4.35
CA ASP A 51 -12.59 13.34 5.67
C ASP A 51 -13.02 12.21 6.63
N ARG A 52 -12.92 10.93 6.24
CA ARG A 52 -13.49 9.80 7.02
C ARG A 52 -12.53 8.66 7.35
N VAL A 53 -11.23 8.91 7.32
CA VAL A 53 -10.21 7.94 7.74
C VAL A 53 -9.49 8.52 8.95
N PRO A 54 -9.18 7.71 9.99
CA PRO A 54 -8.41 8.18 11.14
C PRO A 54 -7.02 8.70 10.78
#